data_AF-A0A929YH70-F1
#
_entry.id   AF-A0A929YH70-F1
#
_cell.length_a   1.000
_cell.length_b   1.000
_cell.length_c   1.000
_cell.angle_alpha   90.00
_cell.angle_beta   90.00
_cell.angle_gamma   90.00
#
_symmetry.space_group_name_H-M   'P 1'
#
loop_
_entity.id
_entity.type
_entity.pdbx_description
1 polymer ?
#
loop_
_entity_poly.entity_id
_entity_poly.type
_entity_poly.pdbx_seq_one_letter_code
_entity_poly.pdbx_strand_id
1 'polypeptide(L)'
;MRGASFTVPLLAIGCVVLILLFHFVWKYFHTRSLPMDELEGHEFESYCADLLQASDFQDVRLTKGSGDFGTDILAVKDGISYAVQCKRYDKPVGVFAVQQIYAGRDYYGCMVGAVMTNQTFTPAAKDCAKKLRILLWDRSKIEEMQQWQERALSHRKKS
;
A
#
# COMPACT_ATOMS: atom_id res chain seq x y z
N MET A 1 28.91 -35.01 45.98
CA MET A 1 27.90 -33.94 45.92
C MET A 1 28.12 -33.15 44.62
N ARG A 2 27.34 -33.40 43.57
CA ARG A 2 27.33 -32.59 42.34
C ARG A 2 26.00 -31.83 42.33
N GLY A 3 26.03 -30.55 42.68
CA GLY A 3 24.85 -29.70 42.59
C GLY A 3 24.48 -29.52 41.12
N ALA A 4 23.27 -29.93 40.75
CA ALA A 4 22.75 -29.64 39.42
C ALA A 4 22.69 -28.11 39.24
N SER A 5 23.38 -27.61 38.22
CA SER A 5 23.43 -26.18 37.92
C SER A 5 22.05 -25.68 37.50
N PHE A 6 21.35 -25.01 38.43
CA PHE A 6 20.07 -24.33 38.23
C PHE A 6 20.11 -23.20 37.17
N THR A 7 21.26 -22.97 36.52
CA THR A 7 21.47 -21.91 35.52
C THR A 7 20.86 -22.25 34.15
N VAL A 8 20.75 -23.53 33.80
CA VAL A 8 20.20 -23.98 32.51
C VAL A 8 18.70 -23.65 32.35
N PRO A 9 17.80 -23.91 33.34
CA PRO A 9 16.39 -23.56 33.20
C PRO A 9 16.11 -22.04 33.16
N LEU A 10 16.92 -21.22 33.83
CA LEU A 10 16.78 -19.75 33.83
C LEU A 10 17.06 -19.13 32.45
N LEU A 11 18.06 -19.64 31.73
CA LEU A 11 18.36 -19.21 30.37
C LEU A 11 17.24 -19.58 29.39
N ALA A 12 16.67 -20.77 29.53
CA ALA A 12 15.57 -21.23 28.68
C ALA A 12 14.32 -20.36 28.84
N ILE A 13 13.96 -19.98 30.07
CA ILE A 13 12.84 -19.07 30.35
C ILE A 13 13.11 -17.69 29.74
N GLY A 14 14.34 -17.17 29.88
CA GLY A 14 14.75 -15.91 29.27
C GLY A 14 14.60 -15.89 27.74
N CYS A 15 15.04 -16.94 27.06
CA CYS A 15 14.88 -17.06 25.59
C CYS A 15 13.41 -17.13 25.16
N VAL A 16 12.56 -17.86 25.89
CA VAL A 16 11.12 -17.92 25.59
C VAL A 16 10.48 -16.55 25.77
N VAL A 17 10.79 -15.82 26.84
CA VAL A 17 10.29 -14.45 27.04
C VAL A 17 10.79 -13.52 25.94
N LEU A 18 12.05 -13.61 25.52
CA LEU A 18 12.58 -12.80 24.41
C LEU A 18 11.92 -13.14 23.06
N ILE A 19 11.61 -14.40 22.78
CA ILE A 19 10.89 -14.81 21.57
C ILE A 19 9.45 -14.32 21.62
N LEU A 20 8.78 -14.43 22.77
CA LEU A 20 7.42 -13.92 22.94
C LEU A 20 7.37 -12.39 22.86
N LEU A 21 8.34 -11.69 23.45
CA LEU A 21 8.51 -10.25 23.32
C LEU A 21 8.85 -9.86 21.88
N PHE A 22 9.71 -10.61 21.19
CA PHE A 22 10.00 -10.39 19.78
C PHE A 22 8.77 -10.61 18.92
N HIS A 23 8.00 -11.68 19.12
CA HIS A 23 6.73 -11.90 18.44
C HIS A 23 5.70 -10.83 18.79
N PHE A 24 5.63 -10.39 20.05
CA PHE A 24 4.71 -9.36 20.50
C PHE A 24 5.06 -8.00 19.92
N VAL A 25 6.34 -7.61 19.95
CA VAL A 25 6.87 -6.37 19.37
C VAL A 25 6.77 -6.44 17.84
N TRP A 26 7.15 -7.55 17.21
CA TRP A 26 7.00 -7.76 15.77
C TRP A 26 5.53 -7.67 15.35
N LYS A 27 4.62 -8.34 16.08
CA LYS A 27 3.18 -8.21 15.89
C LYS A 27 2.73 -6.77 16.11
N TYR A 28 3.12 -6.11 17.18
CA TYR A 28 2.73 -4.73 17.48
C TYR A 28 3.20 -3.76 16.38
N PHE A 29 4.42 -3.92 15.89
CA PHE A 29 4.94 -3.16 14.74
C PHE A 29 4.25 -3.52 13.43
N HIS A 30 3.86 -4.78 13.21
CA HIS A 30 3.09 -5.20 12.02
C HIS A 30 1.60 -4.86 12.08
N THR A 31 1.03 -4.62 13.25
CA THR A 31 -0.42 -4.39 13.45
C THR A 31 -0.75 -2.93 13.72
N ARG A 32 0.09 -1.99 13.26
CA ARG A 32 -0.28 -0.58 13.31
C ARG A 32 -1.34 -0.35 12.23
N SER A 33 -2.60 -0.21 12.64
CA SER A 33 -3.65 0.29 11.75
C SER A 33 -3.23 1.69 11.29
N LEU A 34 -3.09 1.83 9.97
CA LEU A 34 -2.85 3.14 9.39
C LEU A 34 -4.20 3.86 9.27
N PRO A 35 -4.23 5.20 9.23
CA PRO A 35 -5.47 5.95 9.04
C PRO A 35 -6.30 5.42 7.85
N MET A 36 -5.62 4.93 6.81
CA MET A 36 -6.22 4.34 5.61
C MET A 36 -7.08 3.07 5.84
N ASP A 37 -6.91 2.38 6.97
CA ASP A 37 -7.67 1.16 7.30
C ASP A 37 -9.06 1.47 7.87
N GLU A 38 -9.27 2.69 8.35
CA GLU A 38 -10.54 3.16 8.91
C GLU A 38 -11.38 3.93 7.87
N LEU A 39 -10.80 4.21 6.69
CA LEU A 39 -11.45 4.97 5.62
C LEU A 39 -12.51 4.17 4.88
N GLU A 40 -13.61 4.83 4.53
CA GLU A 40 -14.53 4.34 3.52
C GLU A 40 -13.91 4.37 2.11
N GLY A 41 -14.55 3.70 1.13
CA GLY A 41 -14.01 3.59 -0.23
C GLY A 41 -13.70 4.94 -0.88
N HIS A 42 -14.63 5.88 -0.82
CA HIS A 42 -14.49 7.22 -1.40
C HIS A 42 -13.47 8.10 -0.64
N GLU A 43 -13.36 7.93 0.68
CA GLU A 43 -12.33 8.60 1.47
C GLU A 43 -10.95 8.05 1.14
N PHE A 44 -10.84 6.75 0.89
CA PHE A 44 -9.60 6.11 0.46
C PHE A 44 -9.16 6.57 -0.94
N GLU A 45 -10.11 6.77 -1.86
CA GLU A 45 -9.84 7.37 -3.17
C GLU A 45 -9.27 8.79 -3.03
N SER A 46 -9.92 9.62 -2.19
CA SER A 46 -9.47 10.98 -1.89
C SER A 46 -8.07 10.99 -1.27
N TYR A 47 -7.85 10.12 -0.29
CA TYR A 47 -6.55 9.92 0.34
C TYR A 47 -5.45 9.52 -0.66
N CYS A 48 -5.75 8.60 -1.59
CA CYS A 48 -4.80 8.21 -2.63
C CYS A 48 -4.49 9.35 -3.59
N ALA A 49 -5.48 10.19 -3.93
CA ALA A 49 -5.28 11.37 -4.77
C ALA A 49 -4.34 12.38 -4.08
N ASP A 50 -4.56 12.66 -2.80
CA ASP A 50 -3.70 13.54 -2.02
C ASP A 50 -2.26 13.00 -1.94
N LEU A 51 -2.12 11.69 -1.73
CA LEU A 51 -0.81 11.02 -1.71
C LEU A 51 -0.09 11.15 -3.06
N LEU A 52 -0.80 10.94 -4.17
CA LEU A 52 -0.22 11.10 -5.51
C LEU A 52 0.23 12.54 -5.74
N GLN A 53 -0.61 13.52 -5.40
CA GLN A 53 -0.27 14.94 -5.54
C GLN A 53 0.97 15.31 -4.72
N ALA A 54 1.06 14.82 -3.49
CA ALA A 54 2.24 15.04 -2.64
C ALA A 54 3.47 14.21 -3.09
N SER A 55 3.31 13.24 -3.99
CA SER A 55 4.38 12.49 -4.65
C SER A 55 4.72 13.01 -6.06
N ASP A 56 4.54 14.32 -6.26
CA ASP A 56 4.86 15.07 -7.48
C ASP A 56 4.06 14.66 -8.72
N PHE A 57 2.92 13.99 -8.55
CA PHE A 57 1.95 13.86 -9.64
C PHE A 57 1.22 15.20 -9.85
N GLN A 58 1.01 15.52 -11.11
CA GLN A 58 0.33 16.70 -11.62
C GLN A 58 -1.06 16.30 -12.14
N ASP A 59 -1.95 17.28 -12.30
CA ASP A 59 -3.30 17.07 -12.84
C ASP A 59 -4.09 15.94 -12.17
N VAL A 60 -3.88 15.73 -10.87
CA VAL A 60 -4.56 14.68 -10.10
C VAL A 60 -6.04 15.02 -9.96
N ARG A 61 -6.93 14.15 -10.45
CA ARG A 61 -8.38 14.35 -10.47
C ARG A 61 -9.10 13.05 -10.14
N LEU A 62 -10.04 13.11 -9.20
CA LEU A 62 -11.00 12.03 -8.98
C LEU A 62 -11.97 11.93 -10.16
N THR A 63 -12.34 10.72 -10.55
CA THR A 63 -13.41 10.48 -11.52
C THR A 63 -14.78 10.50 -10.83
N LYS A 64 -15.86 10.45 -11.61
CA LYS A 64 -17.20 10.33 -11.06
C LYS A 64 -17.45 8.86 -10.73
N GLY A 65 -17.82 8.53 -9.50
CA GLY A 65 -18.02 7.12 -9.08
C GLY A 65 -19.11 6.31 -9.80
N SER A 66 -19.74 6.83 -10.86
CA SER A 66 -20.59 6.07 -11.78
C SER A 66 -20.15 6.33 -13.21
N GLY A 67 -19.95 5.24 -13.97
CA GLY A 67 -19.46 5.30 -15.35
C GLY A 67 -17.98 5.68 -15.46
N ASP A 68 -17.19 5.34 -14.45
CA ASP A 68 -15.74 5.57 -14.39
C ASP A 68 -14.90 4.45 -15.04
N PHE A 69 -15.56 3.39 -15.52
CA PHE A 69 -14.90 2.24 -16.15
C PHE A 69 -13.80 1.62 -15.27
N GLY A 70 -13.94 1.71 -13.93
CA GLY A 70 -12.96 1.18 -12.97
C GLY A 70 -11.68 2.01 -12.87
N THR A 71 -11.77 3.33 -13.09
CA THR A 71 -10.68 4.28 -12.87
C THR A 71 -11.15 5.35 -11.89
N ASP A 72 -10.58 5.39 -10.68
CA ASP A 72 -11.02 6.35 -9.66
C ASP A 72 -10.23 7.66 -9.71
N ILE A 73 -8.99 7.61 -10.22
CA ILE A 73 -8.10 8.77 -10.30
C ILE A 73 -7.43 8.84 -11.68
N LEU A 74 -7.36 10.03 -12.25
CA LEU A 74 -6.50 10.39 -13.37
C LEU A 74 -5.38 11.30 -12.88
N ALA A 75 -4.16 11.05 -13.33
CA ALA A 75 -2.98 11.84 -12.92
C ALA A 75 -1.90 11.85 -14.01
N VAL A 76 -0.95 12.78 -13.91
CA VAL A 76 0.20 12.89 -14.81
C VAL A 76 1.48 12.95 -14.00
N LYS A 77 2.54 12.24 -14.39
CA LYS A 77 3.86 12.41 -13.79
C LYS A 77 4.93 12.36 -14.86
N ASP A 78 5.78 13.37 -14.91
CA ASP A 78 6.87 13.49 -15.91
C ASP A 78 6.37 13.34 -17.36
N GLY A 79 5.19 13.89 -17.65
CA GLY A 79 4.53 13.79 -18.96
C GLY A 79 3.85 12.45 -19.25
N ILE A 80 3.85 11.50 -18.32
CA ILE A 80 3.20 10.20 -18.44
C ILE A 80 1.82 10.25 -17.77
N SER A 81 0.77 9.88 -18.51
CA SER A 81 -0.60 9.82 -17.98
C SER A 81 -0.92 8.48 -17.32
N TYR A 82 -1.60 8.57 -16.17
CA TYR A 82 -1.96 7.45 -15.31
C TYR A 82 -3.47 7.38 -15.11
N ALA A 83 -4.03 6.18 -15.26
CA ALA A 83 -5.32 5.79 -14.72
C ALA A 83 -5.09 4.93 -13.48
N VAL A 84 -5.74 5.26 -12.37
CA VAL A 84 -5.56 4.56 -11.10
C VAL A 84 -6.89 4.09 -10.54
N GLN A 85 -6.96 2.81 -10.14
CA GLN A 85 -8.05 2.24 -9.36
C GLN A 85 -7.59 2.09 -7.90
N CYS A 86 -8.36 2.60 -6.97
CA CYS A 86 -8.22 2.45 -5.55
C CYS A 86 -9.11 1.31 -5.05
N LYS A 87 -8.56 0.42 -4.21
CA LYS A 87 -9.30 -0.66 -3.55
C LYS A 87 -8.94 -0.67 -2.06
N ARG A 88 -9.83 -0.14 -1.24
CA ARG A 88 -9.81 -0.31 0.21
C ARG A 88 -10.53 -1.62 0.53
N TYR A 89 -9.87 -2.61 1.12
CA TYR A 89 -10.44 -3.92 1.50
C TYR A 89 -9.82 -4.47 2.80
N ASP A 90 -10.41 -5.54 3.33
CA ASP A 90 -9.90 -6.29 4.51
C ASP A 90 -9.12 -7.56 4.11
N LYS A 91 -9.06 -7.84 2.80
CA LYS A 91 -8.46 -9.04 2.22
C LYS A 91 -7.64 -8.68 0.97
N PRO A 92 -6.72 -9.56 0.55
CA PRO A 92 -5.93 -9.32 -0.65
C PRO A 92 -6.79 -9.07 -1.89
N VAL A 93 -6.35 -8.12 -2.72
CA VAL A 93 -7.04 -7.72 -3.95
C VAL A 93 -6.88 -8.79 -5.03
N GLY A 94 -8.01 -9.15 -5.64
CA GLY A 94 -8.11 -10.17 -6.68
C GLY A 94 -7.84 -9.65 -8.10
N VAL A 95 -7.84 -10.59 -9.05
CA VAL A 95 -7.55 -10.33 -10.47
C VAL A 95 -8.49 -9.30 -11.12
N PHE A 96 -9.73 -9.20 -10.63
CA PHE A 96 -10.75 -8.34 -11.23
C PHE A 96 -10.34 -6.87 -11.23
N ALA A 97 -9.73 -6.37 -10.15
CA ALA A 97 -9.27 -4.97 -10.09
C ALA A 97 -8.22 -4.67 -11.18
N VAL A 98 -7.36 -5.63 -11.49
CA VAL A 98 -6.34 -5.49 -12.55
C VAL A 98 -6.99 -5.46 -13.93
N GLN A 99 -8.00 -6.29 -14.16
CA GLN A 99 -8.74 -6.32 -15.43
C GLN A 99 -9.55 -5.03 -15.64
N GLN A 100 -10.19 -4.53 -14.58
CA GLN A 100 -10.93 -3.26 -14.60
C GLN A 100 -10.00 -2.10 -14.99
N ILE A 101 -8.88 -1.92 -14.28
CA ILE A 101 -7.99 -0.80 -14.58
C ILE A 101 -7.27 -0.95 -15.92
N TYR A 102 -7.07 -2.18 -16.41
CA TYR A 102 -6.57 -2.37 -17.78
C TYR A 102 -7.55 -1.79 -18.80
N ALA A 103 -8.84 -2.08 -18.67
CA ALA A 103 -9.86 -1.49 -19.53
C ALA A 103 -9.99 0.02 -19.31
N GLY A 104 -9.97 0.48 -18.05
CA GLY A 104 -10.06 1.90 -17.70
C GLY A 104 -8.90 2.73 -18.25
N ARG A 105 -7.67 2.25 -18.12
CA ARG A 105 -6.48 2.86 -18.73
C ARG A 105 -6.67 3.11 -20.22
N ASP A 106 -7.11 2.09 -20.96
CA ASP A 106 -7.29 2.16 -22.40
C ASP A 106 -8.47 3.08 -22.76
N TYR A 107 -9.57 3.02 -22.00
CA TYR A 107 -10.74 3.88 -22.19
C TYR A 107 -10.40 5.38 -22.06
N TYR A 108 -9.61 5.75 -21.04
CA TYR A 108 -9.16 7.13 -20.84
C TYR A 108 -7.91 7.50 -21.65
N GLY A 109 -7.37 6.60 -22.48
CA GLY A 109 -6.16 6.85 -23.27
C GLY A 109 -4.92 7.13 -22.43
N CYS A 110 -4.85 6.60 -21.22
CA CYS A 110 -3.70 6.75 -20.33
C CYS A 110 -2.56 5.80 -20.72
N MET A 111 -1.32 6.23 -20.48
CA MET A 111 -0.14 5.42 -20.79
C MET A 111 0.06 4.30 -19.77
N VAL A 112 -0.29 4.54 -18.51
CA VAL A 112 -0.08 3.61 -17.40
C VAL A 112 -1.37 3.38 -16.63
N GLY A 113 -1.61 2.12 -16.25
CA GLY A 113 -2.68 1.73 -15.34
C GLY A 113 -2.09 1.26 -14.02
N ALA A 114 -2.67 1.66 -12.89
CA ALA A 114 -2.21 1.26 -11.56
C ALA A 114 -3.37 0.89 -10.63
N VAL A 115 -3.17 -0.11 -9.78
CA VAL A 115 -4.08 -0.41 -8.66
C VAL A 115 -3.41 -0.02 -7.35
N MET A 116 -4.07 0.85 -6.58
CA MET A 116 -3.70 1.25 -5.21
C MET A 116 -4.56 0.51 -4.19
N THR A 117 -3.97 0.00 -3.12
CA THR A 117 -4.74 -0.69 -2.07
C THR A 117 -4.06 -0.64 -0.70
N ASN A 118 -4.86 -0.60 0.36
CA ASN A 118 -4.40 -0.79 1.75
C ASN A 118 -4.03 -2.25 2.07
N GLN A 119 -4.24 -3.18 1.14
CA GLN A 119 -3.97 -4.60 1.29
C GLN A 119 -2.81 -5.04 0.41
N THR A 120 -2.64 -6.35 0.29
CA THR A 120 -1.74 -6.99 -0.68
C THR A 120 -2.52 -7.48 -1.89
N PHE A 121 -1.82 -8.02 -2.89
CA PHE A 121 -2.44 -8.63 -4.07
C PHE A 121 -2.33 -10.15 -4.03
N THR A 122 -3.38 -10.83 -4.51
CA THR A 122 -3.34 -12.29 -4.74
C THR A 122 -2.27 -12.65 -5.79
N PRO A 123 -1.72 -13.89 -5.77
CA PRO A 123 -0.78 -14.34 -6.79
C PRO A 123 -1.31 -14.19 -8.22
N ALA A 124 -2.58 -14.57 -8.44
CA ALA A 124 -3.24 -14.41 -9.75
C ALA A 124 -3.34 -12.95 -10.21
N ALA A 125 -3.59 -12.01 -9.28
CA ALA A 125 -3.57 -10.58 -9.61
C ALA A 125 -2.16 -10.10 -10.00
N LYS A 126 -1.12 -10.55 -9.29
CA LYS A 126 0.29 -10.24 -9.62
C LYS A 126 0.67 -10.77 -11.00
N ASP A 127 0.31 -12.02 -11.30
CA ASP A 127 0.59 -12.63 -12.61
C ASP A 127 -0.14 -11.91 -13.74
N CYS A 128 -1.42 -11.57 -13.54
CA CYS A 128 -2.21 -10.80 -14.50
C CYS A 128 -1.62 -9.40 -14.73
N ALA A 129 -1.28 -8.68 -13.66
CA ALA A 129 -0.73 -7.33 -13.73
C ALA A 129 0.61 -7.31 -14.50
N LYS A 130 1.46 -8.31 -14.28
CA LYS A 130 2.71 -8.49 -15.04
C LYS A 130 2.45 -8.65 -16.54
N LYS A 131 1.43 -9.42 -16.93
CA LYS A 131 1.07 -9.62 -18.34
C LYS A 131 0.45 -8.38 -18.98
N LEU A 132 -0.42 -7.69 -18.24
CA LEU A 132 -1.15 -6.52 -18.71
C LEU A 132 -0.40 -5.18 -18.52
N ARG A 133 0.81 -5.25 -17.94
CA ARG A 133 1.66 -4.09 -17.59
C ARG A 133 0.93 -3.07 -16.73
N ILE A 134 0.26 -3.58 -15.70
CA ILE A 134 -0.41 -2.78 -14.67
C ILE A 134 0.50 -2.68 -13.45
N LEU A 135 0.62 -1.48 -12.91
CA LEU A 135 1.37 -1.24 -11.67
C LEU A 135 0.53 -1.67 -10.47
N LEU A 136 1.18 -2.30 -9.50
CA LEU A 136 0.56 -2.72 -8.26
C LEU A 136 1.20 -1.92 -7.11
N TRP A 137 0.42 -1.04 -6.50
CA TRP A 137 0.83 -0.21 -5.37
C TRP A 137 0.07 -0.70 -4.14
N ASP A 138 0.64 -1.71 -3.48
CA ASP A 138 0.10 -2.28 -2.23
C ASP A 138 0.41 -1.39 -1.01
N ARG A 139 0.01 -1.84 0.17
CA ARG A 139 0.27 -1.16 1.44
C ARG A 139 1.72 -0.70 1.56
N SER A 140 2.68 -1.61 1.34
CA SER A 140 4.09 -1.30 1.50
C SER A 140 4.54 -0.19 0.57
N LYS A 141 4.01 -0.15 -0.66
CA LYS A 141 4.30 0.95 -1.58
C LYS A 141 3.68 2.28 -1.14
N ILE A 142 2.44 2.25 -0.63
CA ILE A 142 1.77 3.46 -0.10
C ILE A 142 2.56 4.03 1.09
N GLU A 143 2.99 3.18 2.02
CA GLU A 143 3.81 3.56 3.16
C GLU A 143 5.16 4.17 2.73
N GLU A 144 5.80 3.59 1.70
CA GLU A 144 7.03 4.12 1.12
C GLU A 144 6.83 5.55 0.58
N MET A 145 5.72 5.79 -0.13
CA MET A 145 5.37 7.11 -0.66
C MET A 145 5.16 8.13 0.46
N GLN A 146 4.45 7.76 1.53
CA GLN A 146 4.25 8.63 2.69
C GLN A 146 5.57 8.99 3.39
N GLN A 147 6.42 7.99 3.65
CA GLN A 147 7.70 8.23 4.34
C GLN A 147 8.63 9.11 3.52
N TRP A 148 8.64 8.95 2.19
CA TRP A 148 9.42 9.81 1.31
C TRP A 148 8.98 11.28 1.41
N GLN A 149 7.67 11.52 1.51
CA GLN A 149 7.11 12.87 1.71
C GLN A 149 7.54 13.48 3.04
N GLU A 150 7.41 12.74 4.14
CA GLU A 150 7.81 13.22 5.47
C GLU A 150 9.29 13.64 5.50
N ARG A 151 10.16 12.83 4.87
CA ARG A 151 11.58 13.13 4.74
C ARG A 151 11.80 14.38 3.88
N ALA A 152 11.20 14.48 2.71
CA ALA A 152 11.34 15.63 1.82
C ALA A 152 10.91 16.94 2.51
N LEU A 153 9.79 16.92 3.24
CA LEU A 153 9.30 18.05 4.03
C LEU A 153 10.26 18.41 5.19
N SER A 154 10.86 17.41 5.84
CA SER A 154 11.84 17.64 6.91
C SER A 154 13.13 18.31 6.41
N HIS A 155 13.56 17.99 5.18
CA HIS A 155 14.73 18.61 4.56
C HIS A 155 14.43 20.05 4.12
N ARG A 156 13.24 20.30 3.55
CA ARG A 156 12.84 21.65 3.11
C ARG A 156 12.73 22.66 4.26
N LYS A 157 12.33 22.23 5.46
CA LYS A 157 12.24 23.11 6.65
C LYS A 157 13.59 23.47 7.28
N LYS A 158 14.67 22.78 6.91
CA LYS A 158 16.03 23.03 7.44
C LYS A 158 16.91 23.85 6.50
N SER A 159 16.45 24.10 5.28
CA SER A 159 17.07 24.97 4.29
C SER A 159 16.45 26.36 4.34
#